data_AF-A0A450T4M4-F1
#
_entry.id   AF-A0A450T4M4-F1
#
_cell.length_a   1.000
_cell.length_b   1.000
_cell.length_c   1.000
_cell.angle_alpha   90.00
_cell.angle_beta   90.00
_cell.angle_gamma   90.00
#
_symmetry.space_group_name_H-M   'P 1'
#
loop_
_entity.id
_entity.type
_entity.pdbx_description
1 polymer ?
#
loop_
_entity_poly.entity_id
_entity_poly.type
_entity_poly.pdbx_seq_one_letter_code
_entity_poly.pdbx_strand_id
1 'polypeptide(L)' 'MTFEWYERQRRGLGFEFLDCVEMALDNIVDFPEMYPIAYSRFRGCVIRRFPFSIFYTVEGEEIIVHSVFDNRQDPKKRR' A
#
# COMPACT_ATOMS: atom_id res chain seq x y z
N MET A 1 -11.56 7.54 -10.01
CA MET A 1 -10.74 6.88 -8.96
C MET A 1 -9.60 6.07 -9.58
N THR A 2 -8.54 5.73 -8.85
CA THR A 2 -7.39 4.95 -9.35
C THR A 2 -7.80 3.64 -10.03
N PHE A 3 -8.78 2.92 -9.45
CA PHE A 3 -9.37 1.72 -10.03
C PHE A 3 -9.87 1.97 -11.46
N GLU A 4 -10.74 2.98 -11.64
CA GLU A 4 -11.33 3.30 -12.95
C GLU A 4 -10.27 3.72 -13.96
N TRP A 5 -9.20 4.38 -13.51
CA TRP A 5 -8.09 4.75 -14.38
C TRP A 5 -7.42 3.50 -14.95
N TYR A 6 -7.11 2.51 -14.10
CA TYR A 6 -6.53 1.24 -14.53
C TYR A 6 -7.50 0.41 -15.39
N GLU A 7 -8.77 0.33 -15.00
CA GLU A 7 -9.79 -0.43 -15.73
C GLU A 7 -10.00 0.12 -17.15
N ARG A 8 -9.88 1.44 -17.34
CA ARG A 8 -9.91 2.07 -18.66
C ARG A 8 -8.68 1.79 -19.50
N GLN A 9 -7.50 1.54 -18.91
CA GLN A 9 -6.30 1.17 -19.68
C GLN A 9 -6.42 -0.25 -20.23
N ARG A 10 -6.92 -1.17 -19.42
CA ARG A 10 -7.15 -2.55 -19.80
C ARG A 10 -8.23 -3.14 -18.90
N ARG A 11 -9.24 -3.76 -19.51
CA ARG A 11 -10.28 -4.49 -18.79
C ARG A 11 -9.64 -5.50 -17.82
N GLY A 12 -10.05 -5.47 -16.55
CA GLY A 12 -9.51 -6.32 -15.48
C GLY A 12 -8.32 -5.72 -14.73
N LEU A 13 -7.65 -4.69 -15.24
CA LEU A 13 -6.47 -4.11 -14.59
C LEU A 13 -6.83 -3.35 -13.30
N GLY A 14 -8.05 -2.80 -13.21
CA GLY A 14 -8.55 -2.20 -11.97
C GLY A 14 -8.70 -3.25 -10.87
N PHE A 15 -9.22 -4.42 -11.22
CA PHE A 15 -9.38 -5.54 -10.28
C PHE A 15 -8.03 -6.10 -9.83
N GLU A 16 -7.09 -6.30 -10.77
CA GLU A 16 -5.73 -6.74 -10.42
C GLU A 16 -5.03 -5.76 -9.47
N PHE A 17 -5.33 -4.45 -9.56
CA PHE A 17 -4.85 -3.46 -8.59
C PHE A 17 -5.44 -3.70 -7.20
N LEU A 18 -6.75 -3.94 -7.09
CA LEU A 18 -7.39 -4.26 -5.81
C LEU A 18 -6.84 -5.55 -5.22
N ASP A 19 -6.72 -6.62 -6.02
CA ASP A 19 -6.16 -7.89 -5.55
C ASP A 19 -4.76 -7.72 -4.96
N CYS A 20 -3.92 -6.88 -5.59
CA CYS A 20 -2.58 -6.60 -5.09
C CYS A 20 -2.58 -5.77 -3.79
N VAL A 21 -3.57 -4.90 -3.60
CA VAL A 21 -3.73 -4.12 -2.36
C VAL A 21 -4.23 -5.02 -1.24
N GLU A 22 -5.25 -5.84 -1.49
CA GLU A 22 -5.80 -6.80 -0.52
C GLU A 22 -4.73 -7.80 -0.07
N MET A 23 -4.02 -8.43 -1.01
CA MET A 23 -2.92 -9.35 -0.67
C MET A 23 -1.82 -8.66 0.15
N ALA A 24 -1.54 -7.38 -0.09
CA ALA A 24 -0.58 -6.64 0.73
C ALA A 24 -1.10 -6.37 2.14
N LEU A 25 -2.40 -6.09 2.30
CA LEU A 25 -3.04 -5.91 3.60
C LEU A 25 -3.07 -7.23 4.38
N ASP A 26 -3.42 -8.35 3.75
CA ASP A 26 -3.43 -9.67 4.38
C ASP A 26 -2.04 -10.04 4.90
N ASN A 27 -0.99 -9.81 4.10
CA ASN A 27 0.40 -10.01 4.55
C ASN A 27 0.79 -9.11 5.73
N ILE A 28 0.28 -7.87 5.78
CA ILE A 28 0.50 -6.96 6.91
C ILE A 28 -0.21 -7.49 8.16
N VAL A 29 -1.41 -8.05 8.03
CA VAL A 29 -2.15 -8.63 9.16
C VAL A 29 -1.47 -9.89 9.69
N ASP A 30 -1.07 -10.80 8.79
CA ASP A 30 -0.43 -12.07 9.17
C ASP A 30 0.99 -11.86 9.70
N PHE A 31 1.72 -10.89 9.14
CA PHE A 31 3.12 -10.61 9.46
C PHE A 31 3.38 -9.09 9.61
N PRO A 32 2.84 -8.45 10.67
CA PRO A 32 2.90 -7.00 10.84
C PRO A 32 4.31 -6.43 11.00
N GLU A 33 5.29 -7.28 11.33
CA GLU A 33 6.68 -6.87 11.47
C GLU A 33 7.55 -7.20 10.25
N MET A 34 6.99 -7.84 9.21
CA MET A 34 7.72 -8.29 8.02
C MET A 34 8.37 -7.13 7.24
N TYR A 35 7.70 -5.98 7.20
CA TYR A 35 8.17 -4.83 6.43
C TYR A 35 9.05 -3.92 7.28
N PRO A 36 10.17 -3.42 6.74
CA PRO A 36 11.09 -2.58 7.50
C PRO A 36 10.43 -1.27 7.93
N ILE A 37 10.90 -0.75 9.07
CA ILE A 37 10.56 0.59 9.52
C ILE A 37 11.21 1.59 8.56
N ALA A 38 10.39 2.39 7.89
CA ALA A 38 10.83 3.43 6.97
C ALA A 38 11.16 4.74 7.72
N TYR A 39 10.40 5.08 8.76
CA TYR A 39 10.63 6.28 9.58
C TYR A 39 9.97 6.15 10.96
N SER A 40 10.71 6.42 12.04
CA SER A 40 10.21 6.31 13.43
C SER A 40 9.58 4.95 13.74
N ARG A 41 8.24 4.84 13.75
CA ARG A 41 7.47 3.59 13.90
C ARG A 41 6.71 3.15 12.64
N PHE A 42 6.79 3.94 11.58
CA PHE A 42 6.08 3.69 10.33
C PHE A 42 6.79 2.63 9.53
N ARG A 43 6.05 1.59 9.15
CA ARG A 43 6.46 0.54 8.22
C ARG A 43 5.89 0.83 6.84
N GLY A 44 6.64 0.47 5.80
CA GLY A 44 6.27 0.72 4.41
C GLY A 44 6.23 -0.57 3.60
N CYS A 45 5.05 -0.92 3.08
CA CYS A 45 4.87 -2.01 2.13
C CYS A 45 4.73 -1.44 0.71
N VAL A 46 5.67 -1.75 -0.17
CA VAL A 46 5.60 -1.38 -1.58
C VAL A 46 4.85 -2.45 -2.36
N ILE A 47 3.79 -2.06 -3.05
CA ILE A 47 3.09 -2.93 -3.99
C ILE A 47 3.96 -2.99 -5.25
N ARG A 48 4.57 -4.13 -5.57
CA ARG A 48 5.57 -4.17 -6.67
C ARG A 48 4.98 -3.93 -8.05
N ARG A 49 3.76 -4.43 -8.29
CA ARG A 49 3.09 -4.38 -9.60
C ARG A 49 2.52 -2.99 -9.94
N PHE A 50 2.18 -2.21 -8.92
CA PHE A 50 1.56 -0.90 -9.07
C PHE A 50 2.35 0.10 -8.25
N PRO A 51 2.61 1.32 -8.72
CA PRO A 51 3.44 2.29 -8.01
C PRO A 51 2.70 2.86 -6.79
N PHE A 52 2.44 2.03 -5.79
CA PHE A 52 1.72 2.34 -4.58
C PHE A 52 2.46 1.78 -3.37
N SER A 53 2.36 2.49 -2.25
CA SER A 53 2.91 2.05 -0.97
C SER A 53 1.85 2.15 0.11
N ILE A 54 1.77 1.14 0.97
CA ILE A 54 0.96 1.16 2.19
C ILE A 54 1.87 1.55 3.35
N PHE A 55 1.50 2.61 4.07
CA PHE A 55 2.19 3.03 5.30
C PHE A 55 1.31 2.72 6.50
N TYR A 56 1.87 2.01 7.47
CA TYR A 56 1.16 1.57 8.66
C TYR A 56 2.05 1.58 9.91
N THR A 57 1.44 1.54 11.08
CA THR A 57 2.11 1.33 12.38
C THR A 57 1.51 0.12 13.07
N VAL A 58 2.30 -0.52 13.93
CA VAL A 58 1.85 -1.60 14.84
C VAL A 58 1.81 -0.98 16.23
N GLU A 59 0.63 -0.87 16.81
CA GLU A 59 0.38 -0.20 18.09
C GLU A 59 -0.32 -1.18 19.06
N GLY A 60 0.47 -1.91 19.84
CA GLY A 60 -0.06 -2.98 20.68
C GLY A 60 -0.55 -4.17 19.85
N GLU A 61 -1.83 -4.50 19.97
CA GLU A 61 -2.50 -5.56 19.20
C GLU A 61 -3.18 -5.03 17.92
N GLU A 62 -3.07 -3.72 17.65
CA GLU A 62 -3.72 -3.09 16.50
C GLU A 62 -2.72 -2.71 15.41
N ILE A 63 -3.18 -2.79 14.17
CA ILE A 63 -2.47 -2.32 12.98
C ILE A 63 -3.20 -1.09 12.46
N ILE A 64 -2.52 0.05 12.44
CA ILE A 64 -3.08 1.31 11.96
C ILE A 64 -2.52 1.61 10.58
N VAL A 65 -3.37 1.50 9.55
CA VAL A 65 -3.03 1.90 8.18
C VAL A 65 -3.25 3.40 8.02
N HIS A 66 -2.16 4.16 7.86
CA HIS A 66 -2.20 5.62 7.75
C HIS A 66 -2.48 6.09 6.33
N SER A 67 -1.95 5.39 5.33
CA SER A 67 -2.18 5.75 3.93
C SER A 67 -1.88 4.62 2.94
N VAL A 68 -2.58 4.66 1.81
CA VAL A 68 -2.23 3.97 0.57
C VAL A 68 -1.80 5.04 -0.43
N PHE A 69 -0.50 5.22 -0.56
CA PHE A 69 0.12 6.34 -1.26
C PHE A 69 0.44 6.01 -2.71
N ASP A 70 0.01 6.84 -3.66
CA ASP A 70 0.41 6.74 -5.07
C ASP A 70 1.81 7.33 -5.27
N ASN A 71 2.79 6.45 -5.49
CA ASN A 71 4.20 6.83 -5.67
C ASN A 71 4.48 7.63 -6.95
N ARG A 72 3.52 7.73 -7.87
CA ARG A 72 3.65 8.60 -9.06
C ARG A 72 3.37 10.07 -8.71
N GLN A 73 2.68 10.32 -7.60
CA GLN A 73 2.43 11.68 -7.13
C GLN A 73 3.68 12.24 -6.45
N ASP A 74 3.88 13.55 -6.60
CA ASP A 74 5.09 14.32 -6.26
C ASP A 74 5.91 13.76 -5.06
N PRO A 75 7.21 13.44 -5.25
CA PRO A 75 8.08 12.90 -4.20
C PRO A 75 8.20 13.80 -2.95
N LYS A 76 7.82 15.08 -3.03
CA LYS A 76 7.77 15.98 -1.86
C LYS A 76 6.71 15.63 -0.82
N LYS A 77 5.71 14.79 -1.15
CA LYS A 77 4.69 14.30 -0.20
C LYS A 77 5.14 13.09 0.62
N ARG A 78 6.38 12.60 0.44
CA ARG A 78 6.98 11.48 1.20
C ARG A 78 7.65 11.91 2.52
N ARG A 79 7.43 13.14 2.99
CA ARG A 79 8.02 13.70 4.21
C ARG A 79 7.03 13.67 5.37
#